data_AF-A0A257S1M2-F1
#
_entry.id   AF-A0A257S1M2-F1
#
_cell.length_a   1.000
_cell.length_b   1.000
_cell.length_c   1.000
_cell.angle_alpha   90.00
_cell.angle_beta   90.00
_cell.angle_gamma   90.00
#
_symmetry.space_group_name_H-M   'P 1'
#
loop_
_entity.id
_entity.type
_entity.pdbx_description
1 polymer ?
#
loop_
_entity_poly.entity_id
_entity_poly.type
_entity_poly.pdbx_seq_one_letter_code
_entity_poly.pdbx_strand_id
1 'polypeptide(L)'
;MALDALLDALERLPAFARTVAELPPPGASLSVTGLPGSADAVALAALARRLPSRFFSVVAEGVPEAERWLADHQPLLPDDTVAFYPPREGLGEAEPHVEIAGERVETMERVSRGGVRVLLTTARAVLERTRIPGAL
;
A
#
# COMPACT_ATOMS: atom_id res chain seq x y z
N MET A 1 -5.38 -20.21 5.18
CA MET A 1 -5.05 -19.80 6.57
C MET A 1 -6.28 -19.17 7.24
N ALA A 2 -6.30 -19.06 8.57
CA ALA A 2 -7.49 -18.60 9.32
C ALA A 2 -8.05 -17.24 8.86
N LEU A 3 -7.19 -16.36 8.34
CA LEU A 3 -7.60 -15.04 7.84
C LEU A 3 -8.11 -15.04 6.40
N ASP A 4 -7.93 -16.12 5.63
CA ASP A 4 -8.56 -16.23 4.31
C ASP A 4 -10.09 -16.19 4.42
N ALA A 5 -10.64 -16.78 5.49
CA ALA A 5 -12.08 -16.76 5.75
C ALA A 5 -12.63 -15.34 5.98
N LEU A 6 -11.80 -14.42 6.50
CA LEU A 6 -12.14 -13.02 6.69
C LEU A 6 -12.25 -12.32 5.33
N LEU A 7 -11.28 -12.54 4.45
CA LEU A 7 -11.29 -12.01 3.09
C LEU A 7 -12.46 -12.61 2.29
N ASP A 8 -12.72 -13.91 2.43
CA ASP A 8 -13.86 -14.59 1.79
C ASP A 8 -15.20 -14.03 2.27
N ALA A 9 -15.30 -13.66 3.55
CA ALA A 9 -16.50 -13.04 4.10
C ALA A 9 -16.71 -11.64 3.53
N LEU A 10 -15.65 -10.82 3.45
CA LEU A 10 -15.74 -9.48 2.88
C LEU A 10 -16.09 -9.52 1.38
N GLU A 11 -15.48 -10.42 0.61
CA GLU A 11 -15.72 -10.54 -0.83
C GLU A 11 -17.16 -10.94 -1.18
N ARG A 12 -17.87 -11.60 -0.26
CA ARG A 12 -19.29 -11.94 -0.40
C ARG A 12 -20.23 -10.79 -0.10
N LEU A 13 -19.75 -9.68 0.45
CA LEU A 13 -20.60 -8.53 0.74
C LEU A 13 -21.01 -7.81 -0.55
N PRO A 14 -22.30 -7.46 -0.72
CA PRO A 14 -22.75 -6.66 -1.87
C PRO A 14 -22.05 -5.31 -1.97
N ALA A 15 -21.65 -4.73 -0.82
CA ALA A 15 -20.88 -3.50 -0.78
C ALA A 15 -19.50 -3.67 -1.43
N PHE A 16 -18.80 -4.78 -1.18
CA PHE A 16 -17.51 -5.06 -1.79
C PHE A 16 -17.64 -5.28 -3.31
N ALA A 17 -18.65 -6.06 -3.74
CA ALA A 17 -18.92 -6.28 -5.15
C ALA A 17 -19.19 -4.96 -5.91
N ARG A 18 -19.92 -4.03 -5.29
CA ARG A 18 -20.11 -2.66 -5.83
C ARG A 18 -18.81 -1.88 -5.91
N THR A 19 -17.99 -1.87 -4.85
CA THR A 19 -16.68 -1.19 -4.86
C THR A 19 -15.79 -1.69 -6.00
N VAL A 20 -15.77 -3.00 -6.26
CA VAL A 20 -15.01 -3.59 -7.39
C VAL A 20 -15.57 -3.14 -8.74
N ALA A 21 -16.89 -3.11 -8.89
CA ALA A 21 -17.56 -2.71 -10.13
C ALA A 21 -17.45 -1.19 -10.41
N GLU A 22 -17.38 -0.38 -9.36
CA GLU A 22 -17.36 1.09 -9.40
C GLU A 22 -15.94 1.67 -9.25
N LEU A 23 -14.90 0.84 -9.44
CA LEU A 23 -13.52 1.32 -9.39
C LEU A 23 -13.33 2.52 -10.32
N PRO A 24 -12.80 3.65 -9.79
CA PRO A 24 -12.80 4.90 -10.53
C PRO A 24 -11.88 4.81 -11.77
N PRO A 25 -12.28 5.39 -12.91
CA PRO A 25 -11.35 5.64 -14.01
C PRO A 25 -10.29 6.68 -13.60
N PRO A 26 -9.22 6.85 -14.39
CA PRO A 26 -8.24 7.91 -14.16
C PRO A 26 -8.91 9.29 -14.02
N GLY A 27 -8.55 10.03 -12.98
CA GLY A 27 -9.12 11.35 -12.68
C GLY A 27 -10.43 11.35 -11.89
N ALA A 28 -10.99 10.19 -11.57
CA ALA A 28 -12.16 10.05 -10.70
C ALA A 28 -11.78 9.49 -9.32
N SER A 29 -12.70 9.60 -8.37
CA SER A 29 -12.53 9.10 -7.00
C SER A 29 -13.78 8.37 -6.53
N LEU A 30 -13.59 7.30 -5.75
CA LEU A 30 -14.65 6.60 -5.02
C LEU A 30 -14.37 6.72 -3.53
N SER A 31 -15.32 7.23 -2.76
CA SER A 31 -15.19 7.32 -1.30
C SER A 31 -15.78 6.06 -0.66
N VAL A 32 -14.97 5.33 0.10
CA VAL A 32 -15.39 4.16 0.87
C VAL A 32 -15.38 4.53 2.35
N THR A 33 -16.51 4.30 3.03
CA THR A 33 -16.70 4.69 4.44
C THR A 33 -17.22 3.50 5.26
N GLY A 34 -17.27 3.64 6.58
CA GLY A 34 -17.78 2.58 7.46
C GLY A 34 -16.80 1.43 7.65
N LEU A 35 -15.50 1.74 7.66
CA LEU A 35 -14.40 0.80 7.87
C LEU A 35 -13.77 1.06 9.24
N PRO A 36 -14.34 0.51 10.33
CA PRO A 36 -13.79 0.69 11.68
C PRO A 36 -12.53 -0.15 11.90
N GLY A 37 -11.59 0.35 12.70
CA GLY A 37 -10.38 -0.40 13.07
C GLY A 37 -9.53 -0.77 11.85
N SER A 38 -9.20 -2.05 11.72
CA SER A 38 -8.42 -2.62 10.60
C SER A 38 -9.28 -3.07 9.41
N ALA A 39 -10.58 -2.72 9.37
CA ALA A 39 -11.46 -3.11 8.27
C ALA A 39 -11.03 -2.51 6.92
N ASP A 40 -10.30 -1.40 6.95
CA ASP A 40 -9.66 -0.78 5.79
C ASP A 40 -8.55 -1.65 5.20
N ALA A 41 -7.71 -2.23 6.05
CA ALA A 41 -6.66 -3.16 5.63
C ALA A 41 -7.24 -4.46 5.06
N VAL A 42 -8.29 -4.98 5.69
CA VAL A 42 -9.02 -6.16 5.18
C VAL A 42 -9.66 -5.86 3.82
N ALA A 43 -10.25 -4.68 3.65
CA ALA A 43 -10.83 -4.25 2.38
C ALA A 43 -9.79 -4.12 1.27
N LEU A 44 -8.63 -3.53 1.57
CA LEU A 44 -7.56 -3.43 0.59
C LEU A 44 -6.95 -4.79 0.25
N ALA A 45 -6.73 -5.66 1.25
CA ALA A 45 -6.24 -7.02 1.02
C ALA A 45 -7.19 -7.83 0.13
N ALA A 46 -8.51 -7.72 0.36
CA ALA A 46 -9.52 -8.34 -0.50
C ALA A 46 -9.53 -7.74 -1.91
N LEU A 47 -9.40 -6.41 -2.07
CA LEU A 47 -9.27 -5.76 -3.37
C LEU A 47 -8.02 -6.25 -4.12
N ALA A 48 -6.88 -6.33 -3.44
CA ALA A 48 -5.66 -6.91 -3.97
C ALA A 48 -5.94 -8.35 -4.40
N ARG A 49 -6.46 -9.22 -3.54
CA ARG A 49 -6.74 -10.62 -3.89
C ARG A 49 -7.66 -10.75 -5.11
N ARG A 50 -8.72 -9.94 -5.19
CA ARG A 50 -9.69 -9.95 -6.29
C ARG A 50 -9.15 -9.41 -7.61
N LEU A 51 -8.14 -8.53 -7.56
CA LEU A 51 -7.58 -7.80 -8.68
C LEU A 51 -6.06 -8.01 -8.77
N PRO A 52 -5.61 -9.21 -9.18
CA PRO A 52 -4.20 -9.60 -9.10
C PRO A 52 -3.26 -8.76 -9.96
N SER A 53 -3.76 -8.16 -11.05
CA SER A 53 -2.98 -7.30 -11.95
C SER A 53 -2.94 -5.83 -11.55
N ARG A 54 -3.64 -5.43 -10.47
CA ARG A 54 -3.67 -4.05 -9.99
C ARG A 54 -2.61 -3.84 -8.92
N PHE A 55 -1.88 -2.74 -9.05
CA PHE A 55 -1.00 -2.18 -8.03
C PHE A 55 -1.78 -1.14 -7.22
N PHE A 56 -1.70 -1.22 -5.89
CA PHE A 56 -2.33 -0.30 -4.96
C PHE A 56 -1.26 0.48 -4.20
N SER A 57 -1.51 1.77 -3.98
CA SER A 57 -0.72 2.57 -3.06
C SER A 57 -1.61 3.15 -1.98
N VAL A 58 -1.18 3.01 -0.73
CA VAL A 58 -1.81 3.63 0.44
C VAL A 58 -0.94 4.80 0.85
N VAL A 59 -1.54 5.99 0.86
CA VAL A 59 -0.89 7.21 1.32
C VAL A 59 -1.44 7.52 2.70
N ALA A 60 -0.68 7.14 3.72
CA ALA A 60 -0.98 7.45 5.11
C ALA A 60 -0.62 8.90 5.45
N GLU A 61 -1.23 9.44 6.50
CA GLU A 61 -0.93 10.79 6.99
C GLU A 61 0.52 10.86 7.53
N GLY A 62 0.99 9.80 8.17
CA GLY A 62 2.33 9.72 8.75
C GLY A 62 2.83 8.29 8.92
N VAL A 63 4.07 8.17 9.40
CA VAL A 63 4.76 6.87 9.60
C VAL A 63 3.99 5.93 10.52
N PRO A 64 3.47 6.35 11.70
CA PRO A 64 2.77 5.43 12.59
C PRO A 64 1.53 4.79 11.95
N GLU A 65 0.81 5.53 11.11
CA GLU A 65 -0.34 4.99 10.38
C GLU A 65 0.11 4.02 9.28
N ALA A 66 1.17 4.34 8.53
CA ALA A 66 1.72 3.43 7.52
C ALA A 66 2.24 2.11 8.13
N GLU A 67 2.88 2.17 9.31
CA GLU A 67 3.32 1.00 10.05
C GLU A 67 2.15 0.15 10.55
N ARG A 68 1.06 0.79 11.02
CA ARG A 68 -0.20 0.08 11.33
C ARG A 68 -0.72 -0.65 10.10
N TRP A 69 -0.78 0.01 8.95
CA TRP A 69 -1.18 -0.62 7.69
C TRP A 69 -0.28 -1.81 7.34
N LEU A 70 1.03 -1.71 7.55
CA LEU A 70 1.98 -2.79 7.28
C LEU A 70 1.73 -3.99 8.18
N ALA A 71 1.60 -3.75 9.48
CA ALA A 71 1.31 -4.79 10.48
C ALA A 71 -0.04 -5.48 10.20
N ASP A 72 -1.06 -4.73 9.79
CA ASP A 72 -2.39 -5.28 9.48
C ASP A 72 -2.40 -6.12 8.19
N HIS A 73 -1.53 -5.83 7.21
CA HIS A 73 -1.47 -6.57 5.94
C HIS A 73 -0.58 -7.80 5.97
N GLN A 74 0.49 -7.80 6.78
CA GLN A 74 1.40 -8.94 6.93
C GLN A 74 0.68 -10.29 7.13
N PRO A 75 -0.38 -10.39 7.96
CA PRO A 75 -1.07 -11.66 8.16
C PRO A 75 -2.17 -11.94 7.09
N LEU A 76 -2.49 -10.97 6.23
CA LEU A 76 -3.58 -11.07 5.24
C LEU A 76 -3.09 -11.38 3.81
N LEU A 77 -1.87 -11.00 3.47
CA LEU A 77 -1.31 -11.13 2.13
C LEU A 77 -0.05 -12.00 2.16
N PRO A 78 0.32 -12.65 1.04
CA PRO A 78 1.58 -13.38 0.97
C PRO A 78 2.78 -12.47 1.26
N ASP A 79 3.84 -13.06 1.78
CA ASP A 79 5.12 -12.37 1.99
C ASP A 79 5.57 -11.62 0.73
N ASP A 80 6.27 -10.50 0.93
CA ASP A 80 6.77 -9.60 -0.12
C ASP A 80 5.71 -8.91 -1.01
N THR A 81 4.42 -9.22 -0.85
CA THR A 81 3.32 -8.57 -1.59
C THR A 81 3.13 -7.11 -1.15
N VAL A 82 3.52 -6.79 0.08
CA VAL A 82 3.33 -5.48 0.71
C VAL A 82 4.69 -4.91 1.05
N ALA A 83 4.92 -3.64 0.73
CA ALA A 83 6.14 -2.94 1.13
C ALA A 83 5.82 -1.53 1.63
N PHE A 84 6.64 -1.05 2.57
CA PHE A 84 6.60 0.32 3.05
C PHE A 84 7.71 1.14 2.39
N TYR A 85 7.33 2.29 1.83
CA TYR A 85 8.25 3.30 1.30
C TYR A 85 8.30 4.48 2.27
N PRO A 86 9.35 4.58 3.10
CA PRO A 86 9.42 5.58 4.16
C PRO A 86 9.71 6.98 3.60
N PRO A 87 9.18 8.05 4.23
CA PRO A 87 9.65 9.40 3.98
C PRO A 87 11.11 9.54 4.41
N ARG A 88 11.77 10.59 3.93
CA ARG A 88 13.08 10.97 4.48
C ARG A 88 12.94 11.39 5.93
N GLU A 89 13.96 11.18 6.75
CA GLU A 89 13.99 11.74 8.10
C GLU A 89 14.33 13.23 8.03
N GLY A 90 15.34 13.59 7.25
CA GLY A 90 15.75 14.97 7.03
C GLY A 90 14.76 15.79 6.21
N LEU A 91 14.59 17.07 6.56
CA LEU A 91 13.85 18.06 5.77
C LEU A 91 14.75 18.57 4.63
N GLY A 92 14.99 17.75 3.60
CA GLY A 92 15.83 18.11 2.46
C GLY A 92 16.06 16.96 1.46
N GLU A 93 16.74 17.25 0.34
CA GLU A 93 17.05 16.25 -0.70
C GLU A 93 18.18 15.28 -0.31
N ALA A 94 18.97 15.59 0.72
CA ALA A 94 19.94 14.67 1.27
C ALA A 94 19.27 13.89 2.41
N GLU A 95 19.26 12.56 2.32
CA GLU A 95 18.88 11.72 3.45
C GLU A 95 20.11 11.52 4.34
N PRO A 96 20.11 12.02 5.59
CA PRO A 96 21.25 11.85 6.50
C PRO A 96 21.44 10.40 6.97
N HIS A 97 20.39 9.58 7.02
CA HIS A 97 20.45 8.22 7.55
C HIS A 97 20.57 7.17 6.44
N VAL A 98 21.66 6.41 6.48
CA VAL A 98 21.97 5.40 5.44
C VAL A 98 20.92 4.29 5.44
N GLU A 99 20.35 3.99 6.59
CA GLU A 99 19.30 2.98 6.79
C GLU A 99 18.03 3.34 5.99
N ILE A 100 17.53 4.57 6.16
CA ILE A 100 16.34 5.06 5.47
C ILE A 100 16.60 5.19 3.97
N ALA A 101 17.79 5.66 3.59
CA ALA A 101 18.19 5.69 2.18
C ALA A 101 18.21 4.29 1.56
N GLY A 102 18.75 3.30 2.28
CA GLY A 102 18.79 1.90 1.88
C GLY A 102 17.39 1.31 1.71
N GLU A 103 16.54 1.43 2.73
CA GLU A 103 15.16 0.92 2.72
C GLU A 103 14.35 1.46 1.53
N ARG A 104 14.53 2.74 1.19
CA ARG A 104 13.87 3.36 0.02
C ARG A 104 14.35 2.73 -1.29
N VAL A 105 15.66 2.54 -1.44
CA VAL A 105 16.23 1.95 -2.66
C VAL A 105 15.77 0.49 -2.80
N GLU A 106 15.87 -0.29 -1.74
CA GLU A 106 15.42 -1.70 -1.70
C GLU A 106 13.92 -1.85 -1.97
N THR A 107 13.10 -0.92 -1.46
CA THR A 107 11.66 -0.92 -1.73
C THR A 107 11.37 -0.62 -3.19
N MET A 108 12.03 0.38 -3.79
CA MET A 108 11.87 0.69 -5.22
C MET A 108 12.36 -0.44 -6.13
N GLU A 109 13.41 -1.14 -5.71
CA GLU A 109 13.95 -2.32 -6.38
C GLU A 109 12.90 -3.44 -6.41
N ARG A 110 12.31 -3.77 -5.26
CA ARG A 110 11.22 -4.77 -5.14
C ARG A 110 9.98 -4.40 -5.95
N VAL A 111 9.60 -3.12 -5.96
CA VAL A 111 8.51 -2.61 -6.80
C VAL A 111 8.84 -2.81 -8.29
N SER A 112 10.06 -2.48 -8.71
CA SER A 112 10.49 -2.62 -10.12
C SER A 112 10.55 -4.08 -10.60
N ARG A 113 10.80 -5.03 -9.69
CA ARG A 113 10.71 -6.47 -9.98
C ARG A 113 9.28 -7.01 -10.03
N GLY A 114 8.27 -6.21 -9.68
CA GLY A 114 6.87 -6.61 -9.67
C GLY A 114 6.46 -7.51 -8.50
N GLY A 115 7.31 -7.64 -7.46
CA GLY A 115 6.97 -8.41 -6.26
C GLY A 115 5.96 -7.70 -5.36
N VAL A 116 6.03 -6.36 -5.32
CA VAL A 116 5.15 -5.52 -4.51
C VAL A 116 3.86 -5.20 -5.25
N ARG A 117 2.71 -5.45 -4.60
CA ARG A 117 1.38 -5.14 -5.11
C ARG A 117 0.65 -4.09 -4.29
N VAL A 118 1.01 -3.97 -3.01
CA VAL A 118 0.51 -2.94 -2.10
C VAL A 118 1.70 -2.14 -1.58
N LEU A 119 1.80 -0.87 -2.00
CA LEU A 119 2.83 0.05 -1.53
C LEU A 119 2.25 0.99 -0.48
N LEU A 120 2.69 0.83 0.75
CA LEU A 120 2.38 1.73 1.84
C LEU A 120 3.38 2.87 1.83
N THR A 121 2.91 4.09 2.02
CA THR A 121 3.78 5.26 2.08
C THR A 121 3.10 6.39 2.83
N THR A 122 3.75 7.55 2.91
CA THR A 122 3.21 8.74 3.59
C THR A 122 2.99 9.86 2.59
N ALA A 123 2.10 10.80 2.93
CA ALA A 123 1.91 12.02 2.14
C ALA A 123 3.24 12.76 1.88
N ARG A 124 4.13 12.80 2.88
CA ARG A 124 5.46 13.40 2.74
C ARG A 124 6.31 12.66 1.71
N ALA A 125 6.39 11.33 1.79
CA ALA A 125 7.20 10.53 0.88
C ALA A 125 6.76 10.66 -0.59
N VAL A 126 5.44 10.77 -0.84
CA VAL A 126 4.89 10.97 -2.20
C VAL A 126 5.30 12.32 -2.81
N LEU A 127 5.50 13.35 -1.97
CA LEU A 127 5.91 14.68 -2.41
C LEU A 127 7.42 14.81 -2.63
N GLU A 128 8.22 13.85 -2.15
CA GLU A 128 9.67 13.85 -2.29
C GLU A 128 10.09 13.29 -3.66
N ARG A 129 10.80 14.10 -4.46
CA ARG A 129 11.37 13.63 -5.71
C ARG A 129 12.54 12.69 -5.42
N THR A 130 12.48 11.48 -5.98
CA THR A 130 13.54 10.48 -5.88
C THR A 130 14.09 10.21 -7.27
N ARG A 131 15.43 10.31 -7.42
CA ARG A 131 16.10 9.92 -8.67
C ARG A 131 16.11 8.39 -8.74
N ILE A 132 15.62 7.83 -9.84
CA ILE A 132 15.70 6.40 -10.10
C ILE A 132 16.96 6.14 -10.93
N PRO A 133 17.92 5.31 -10.45
CA PRO A 133 19.06 4.90 -11.25
C PRO A 133 18.56 4.15 -12.49
N GLY A 134 18.80 4.68 -13.69
CA GLY A 134 18.35 4.08 -14.96
C GLY A 134 17.31 4.88 -15.74
N ALA A 135 16.84 6.03 -15.23
CA ALA A 135 16.13 7.02 -16.04
C ALA A 135 17.15 7.87 -16.84
N LEU A 136 17.63 7.32 -17.95
CA LEU A 136 18.20 8.06 -19.07
C LEU A 136 17.22 8.00 -20.24
#